data_AF-A0A832D1Q8-F1
#
_entry.id   AF-A0A832D1Q8-F1
#
_cell.length_a   1.000
_cell.length_b   1.000
_cell.length_c   1.000
_cell.angle_alpha   90.00
_cell.angle_beta   90.00
_cell.angle_gamma   90.00
#
_symmetry.space_group_name_H-M   'P 1'
#
loop_
_entity.id
_entity.type
_entity.pdbx_description
1 polymer ?
#
loop_
_entity_poly.entity_id
_entity_poly.type
_entity_poly.pdbx_seq_one_letter_code
_entity_poly.pdbx_strand_id
1 'polypeptide(L)'
;MNSQQHILTLLRLFLQIYLNISSNKTAEIVKVLTMITVITTPLMLVGTWYGMNFTDQMPEFRWKYGYLWAIGLTVVSTIGIWIWFKRKKWM
;
A
#
# COMPACT_ATOMS: atom_id res chain seq x y z
N MET A 1 -21.80 44.21 11.06
CA MET A 1 -21.86 42.79 10.65
C MET A 1 -21.75 41.93 11.89
N ASN A 2 -22.79 41.14 12.15
CA ASN A 2 -23.23 40.71 13.49
C ASN A 2 -22.29 39.75 14.21
N SER A 3 -22.13 39.95 15.52
CA SER A 3 -21.46 39.06 16.48
C SER A 3 -21.90 37.58 16.39
N GLN A 4 -23.14 37.34 15.91
CA GLN A 4 -23.68 36.01 15.61
C GLN A 4 -22.91 35.29 14.48
N GLN A 5 -22.44 36.01 13.47
CA GLN A 5 -21.63 35.45 12.38
C GLN A 5 -20.23 35.04 12.86
N HIS A 6 -19.67 35.75 13.84
CA HIS A 6 -18.41 35.38 14.47
C HIS A 6 -18.52 34.07 15.26
N ILE A 7 -19.59 33.89 16.05
CA ILE A 7 -19.81 32.65 16.80
C ILE A 7 -20.00 31.46 15.85
N LEU A 8 -20.79 31.63 14.78
CA LEU A 8 -20.96 30.60 13.75
C LEU A 8 -19.64 30.27 13.04
N THR A 9 -18.79 31.27 12.77
CA THR A 9 -17.45 31.05 12.19
C THR A 9 -16.55 30.28 13.14
N LEU A 10 -16.56 30.60 14.44
CA LEU A 10 -15.78 29.87 15.45
C LEU A 10 -16.25 28.41 15.58
N LEU A 11 -17.56 28.17 15.61
CA LEU A 11 -18.12 26.81 15.65
C LEU A 11 -17.72 25.99 14.41
N ARG A 12 -17.79 26.61 13.22
CA ARG A 12 -17.33 25.99 11.98
C ARG A 12 -15.84 25.66 12.03
N LEU A 13 -15.01 26.55 12.55
CA LEU A 13 -13.58 26.33 12.72
C LEU A 13 -13.31 25.14 13.65
N PHE A 14 -13.97 25.07 14.81
CA PHE A 14 -13.85 23.95 15.74
C PHE A 14 -14.23 22.62 15.10
N LEU A 15 -15.37 22.57 14.41
CA LEU A 15 -15.82 21.38 13.69
C LEU A 15 -14.83 20.98 12.59
N GLN A 16 -14.31 21.95 11.83
CA GLN A 16 -13.34 21.71 10.76
C GLN A 16 -12.00 21.21 11.30
N ILE A 17 -11.56 21.70 12.47
CA ILE A 17 -10.38 21.19 13.18
C ILE A 17 -10.63 19.75 13.65
N TYR A 18 -11.79 19.46 14.26
CA TYR A 18 -12.15 18.13 14.71
C TYR A 18 -12.18 17.12 13.55
N LEU A 19 -12.79 17.50 12.43
CA LEU A 19 -12.82 16.68 11.22
C LEU A 19 -11.41 16.48 10.66
N ASN A 20 -10.55 17.50 10.61
CA ASN A 20 -9.16 17.35 10.18
C ASN A 20 -8.39 16.34 11.04
N ILE A 21 -8.55 16.40 12.37
CA ILE A 21 -7.91 15.44 13.29
C ILE A 21 -8.42 14.02 13.01
N SER A 22 -9.72 13.86 12.79
CA SER A 22 -10.32 12.55 12.45
C SER A 22 -9.79 12.03 11.10
N SER A 23 -9.79 12.87 10.06
CA SER A 23 -9.26 12.54 8.74
C SER A 23 -7.78 12.18 8.77
N ASN A 24 -6.98 12.84 9.60
CA ASN A 24 -5.56 12.49 9.78
C ASN A 24 -5.39 11.08 10.35
N LYS A 25 -6.20 10.68 11.34
CA LYS A 25 -6.20 9.31 11.88
C LYS A 25 -6.62 8.29 10.83
N THR A 26 -7.67 8.57 10.05
CA THR A 26 -8.10 7.70 8.95
C THR A 26 -7.01 7.57 7.88
N ALA A 27 -6.34 8.67 7.53
CA ALA A 27 -5.24 8.66 6.56
C ALA A 27 -4.05 7.81 7.07
N GLU A 28 -3.72 7.88 8.35
CA GLU A 28 -2.69 7.04 8.96
C GLU A 28 -3.05 5.55 8.92
N ILE A 29 -4.30 5.20 9.25
CA ILE A 29 -4.81 3.83 9.15
C ILE A 29 -4.70 3.32 7.69
N VAL A 30 -5.21 4.09 6.72
CA VAL A 30 -5.16 3.70 5.30
C VAL A 30 -3.71 3.57 4.80
N LYS A 31 -2.78 4.40 5.28
CA LYS A 31 -1.34 4.24 4.97
C LYS A 31 -0.80 2.90 5.45
N VAL A 32 -1.12 2.49 6.68
CA VAL A 32 -0.68 1.19 7.24
C VAL A 32 -1.30 0.03 6.46
N LEU A 33 -2.60 0.07 6.16
CA LEU A 33 -3.24 -0.97 5.35
C LEU A 33 -2.61 -1.07 3.95
N THR A 34 -2.40 0.07 3.29
CA THR A 34 -1.78 0.12 1.96
C THR A 34 -0.37 -0.46 1.99
N MET A 35 0.41 -0.19 3.04
CA MET A 35 1.75 -0.77 3.22
C MET A 35 1.70 -2.30 3.27
N ILE A 36 0.79 -2.86 4.07
CA ILE A 36 0.62 -4.33 4.17
C ILE A 36 0.22 -4.92 2.80
N THR A 37 -0.75 -4.30 2.12
CA THR A 37 -1.20 -4.74 0.79
C THR A 37 -0.06 -4.72 -0.22
N VAL A 38 0.71 -3.64 -0.27
CA VAL A 38 1.78 -3.45 -1.25
C VAL A 38 2.94 -4.44 -1.03
N ILE A 39 3.26 -4.80 0.22
CA ILE A 39 4.26 -5.84 0.53
C ILE A 39 3.74 -7.24 0.17
N THR A 40 2.45 -7.51 0.41
CA THR A 40 1.85 -8.83 0.16
C THR A 40 1.47 -9.07 -1.30
N THR A 41 1.27 -8.02 -2.10
CA THR A 41 0.92 -8.10 -3.53
C THR A 41 1.93 -8.89 -4.37
N PRO A 42 3.26 -8.61 -4.36
CA PRO A 42 4.21 -9.40 -5.15
C PRO A 42 4.28 -10.86 -4.68
N LEU A 43 4.13 -11.11 -3.37
CA LEU A 43 4.06 -12.47 -2.83
C LEU A 43 2.81 -13.22 -3.34
N MET A 44 1.64 -12.56 -3.31
CA MET A 44 0.40 -13.11 -3.85
C MET A 44 0.48 -13.36 -5.36
N LEU A 45 1.06 -12.44 -6.12
CA LEU A 45 1.20 -12.58 -7.57
C LEU A 45 1.98 -13.84 -7.94
N VAL A 46 3.08 -14.12 -7.23
CA VAL A 46 3.87 -15.35 -7.43
C VAL A 46 3.12 -16.58 -6.93
N GLY A 47 2.47 -16.50 -5.76
CA GLY A 47 1.62 -17.59 -5.27
C GLY A 47 0.47 -17.95 -6.23
N THR A 48 -0.17 -16.95 -6.85
CA THR A 48 -1.19 -17.15 -7.87
C THR A 48 -0.60 -17.70 -9.16
N TRP A 49 0.52 -17.15 -9.64
CA TRP A 49 1.18 -17.62 -10.87
C TRP A 49 1.59 -19.09 -10.78
N TYR A 50 2.20 -19.50 -9.66
CA TYR A 50 2.59 -20.90 -9.41
C TYR A 50 1.47 -21.79 -8.88
N GLY A 51 0.37 -21.20 -8.38
CA GLY A 51 -0.83 -21.93 -7.96
C GLY A 51 -1.74 -22.32 -9.12
N MET A 52 -1.54 -21.74 -10.32
CA MET A 52 -2.18 -22.20 -11.54
C MET A 52 -1.52 -23.52 -11.99
N ASN A 53 -2.31 -24.59 -12.15
CA ASN A 53 -1.87 -25.95 -12.53
C ASN A 53 -1.35 -26.03 -14.00
N PHE A 54 -0.33 -25.25 -14.37
CA PHE A 54 0.36 -25.39 -15.65
C PHE A 54 1.56 -26.33 -15.53
N THR A 55 1.28 -27.57 -15.12
CA THR A 55 2.30 -28.62 -14.97
C THR A 55 2.91 -29.04 -16.33
N ASP A 56 2.20 -28.81 -17.45
CA ASP A 56 2.58 -29.36 -18.78
C ASP A 56 2.76 -28.35 -19.93
N GLN A 57 2.35 -27.07 -19.79
CA GLN A 57 2.29 -26.14 -20.94
C GLN A 57 3.19 -24.90 -20.86
N MET A 58 4.01 -24.73 -19.82
CA MET A 58 4.94 -23.58 -19.71
C MET A 58 6.40 -24.00 -19.96
N PRO A 59 7.06 -23.53 -21.05
CA PRO A 59 8.46 -23.82 -21.33
C PRO A 59 9.43 -23.25 -20.27
N GLU A 60 8.97 -22.33 -19.43
CA GLU A 60 9.71 -21.70 -18.33
C GLU A 60 10.02 -22.67 -17.17
N PHE A 61 9.24 -23.74 -16.99
CA PHE A 61 9.44 -24.74 -15.92
C PHE A 61 10.52 -25.79 -16.27
N ARG A 62 10.94 -25.87 -17.54
CA ARG A 62 12.08 -26.71 -17.97
C ARG A 62 13.43 -26.06 -17.63
N TRP A 63 13.45 -24.79 -17.25
CA TRP A 63 14.66 -24.12 -16.80
C TRP A 63 14.92 -24.40 -15.32
N LYS A 64 16.05 -25.05 -15.05
CA LYS A 64 16.53 -25.41 -13.70
C LYS A 64 16.61 -24.20 -12.73
N TYR A 65 16.62 -22.98 -13.27
CA TYR A 65 16.70 -21.72 -12.52
C TYR A 65 15.41 -20.89 -12.54
N GLY A 66 14.33 -21.31 -13.22
CA GLY A 66 13.09 -20.52 -13.32
C GLY A 66 12.46 -20.21 -11.95
N TYR A 67 12.47 -21.19 -11.05
CA TYR A 67 12.02 -21.03 -9.66
C TYR A 67 12.88 -20.04 -8.86
N LEU A 68 14.20 -20.10 -9.02
CA LEU A 68 15.14 -19.16 -8.39
C LEU A 68 14.96 -17.72 -8.91
N TRP A 69 14.70 -17.56 -10.21
CA TRP A 69 14.42 -16.27 -10.83
C TRP A 69 13.13 -15.64 -10.32
N ALA A 70 12.06 -16.42 -10.16
CA ALA A 70 10.80 -15.88 -9.65
C ALA A 70 10.88 -15.47 -8.17
N ILE A 71 11.57 -16.27 -7.35
CA ILE A 71 11.88 -15.86 -5.97
C ILE A 71 12.70 -14.57 -5.97
N GLY A 72 13.74 -14.51 -6.80
CA GLY A 72 14.56 -13.31 -6.98
C GLY A 72 13.72 -12.09 -7.35
N LEU A 73 12.82 -12.22 -8.31
CA LEU A 73 11.94 -11.15 -8.76
C LEU A 73 10.95 -10.70 -7.67
N THR A 74 10.43 -11.64 -6.88
CA THR A 74 9.55 -11.35 -5.73
C THR A 74 10.30 -10.56 -4.67
N VAL A 75 11.50 -11.01 -4.30
CA VAL A 75 12.35 -10.37 -3.28
C VAL A 75 12.80 -9.00 -3.75
N VAL A 76 13.27 -8.86 -4.99
CA VAL A 76 13.70 -7.58 -5.58
C VAL A 76 12.53 -6.61 -5.66
N SER A 77 11.34 -7.06 -6.08
CA SER A 77 10.14 -6.22 -6.12
C SER A 77 9.74 -5.74 -4.73
N THR A 78 9.72 -6.64 -3.75
CA THR A 78 9.39 -6.32 -2.35
C THR A 78 10.38 -5.31 -1.75
N ILE A 79 11.69 -5.54 -1.96
CA ILE A 79 12.75 -4.63 -1.49
C ILE A 79 12.70 -3.29 -2.23
N GLY A 80 12.48 -3.29 -3.54
CA GLY A 80 12.37 -2.07 -4.35
C GLY A 80 11.23 -1.18 -3.89
N ILE A 81 10.08 -1.79 -3.63
CA ILE A 81 8.90 -1.13 -3.05
C ILE A 81 9.19 -0.60 -1.65
N TRP A 82 9.86 -1.37 -0.79
CA TRP A 82 10.24 -0.94 0.55
C TRP A 82 11.19 0.26 0.53
N ILE A 83 12.20 0.24 -0.34
CA ILE A 83 13.14 1.36 -0.56
C ILE A 83 12.38 2.58 -1.10
N TRP A 84 11.46 2.39 -2.04
CA TRP A 84 10.67 3.50 -2.59
C TRP A 84 9.79 4.16 -1.52
N PHE A 85 9.11 3.35 -0.68
CA PHE A 85 8.36 3.85 0.47
C PHE A 85 9.24 4.62 1.45
N LYS A 86 10.44 4.11 1.75
CA LYS A 86 11.41 4.78 2.63
C LYS A 86 11.92 6.11 2.04
N ARG A 87 12.18 6.16 0.73
CA ARG A 87 12.65 7.39 0.05
C ARG A 87 11.58 8.46 -0.04
N LYS A 88 10.31 8.08 -0.14
CA LYS A 88 9.20 9.04 -0.25
C LYS A 88 8.85 9.73 1.07
N LYS A 89 9.46 9.38 2.20
CA LYS A 89 9.15 9.94 3.54
C LYS A 89 7.64 10.02 3.81
N TRP A 90 6.89 9.03 3.33
CA TRP A 90 5.48 8.87 3.70
C TRP A 90 5.33 8.26 5.11
N MET A 91 6.48 7.92 5.71
CA MET A 91 6.75 7.74 7.14
C MET A 91 7.53 8.96 7.64
#